data_AF-A0AA89C4C7-F1
#
_entry.id   AF-A0AA89C4C7-F1
#
_cell.length_a   1.000
_cell.length_b   1.000
_cell.length_c   1.000
_cell.angle_alpha   90.00
_cell.angle_beta   90.00
_cell.angle_gamma   90.00
#
_symmetry.space_group_name_H-M   'P 1'
#
loop_
_entity.id
_entity.type
_entity.pdbx_description
1 polymer ?
#
loop_
_entity_poly.entity_id
_entity_poly.type
_entity_poly.pdbx_seq_one_letter_code
_entity_poly.pdbx_strand_id
1 'polypeptide(L)'
;MTRIWDINKTKEVLGETAVKLLPGIHALTGCDTTSRMFGIGKAASINKLKLSEQFREAMTTFTQANGDKKTVIAKGTEVISCLYGGLPYEVLDILRYRKFGSKVAAGTISVQIHALPPTMDAATQHCLRAYLQCHYWMTGEMLNPCDWGWINSANSLLPIKSIKPAAPAKLLKIIRCTCKTNCDTLRCSCRKNGIDCSISCSECHGNCLNSSDIENID
;
A
#
# COMPACT_ATOMS: atom_id res chain seq x y z
N MET A 1 9.20 -38.80 2.45
CA MET A 1 8.09 -38.89 3.43
C MET A 1 7.06 -37.83 3.07
N THR A 2 5.88 -38.24 2.58
CA THR A 2 4.83 -37.30 2.15
C THR A 2 4.15 -36.72 3.38
N ARG A 3 4.10 -35.38 3.50
CA ARG A 3 3.33 -34.73 4.56
C ARG A 3 1.85 -34.79 4.20
N ILE A 4 1.05 -35.42 5.06
CA ILE A 4 -0.41 -35.47 4.97
C ILE A 4 -0.98 -34.45 5.95
N TRP A 5 -1.89 -33.61 5.47
CA TRP A 5 -2.54 -32.57 6.27
C TRP A 5 -4.00 -32.91 6.47
N ASP A 6 -4.44 -32.97 7.73
CA ASP A 6 -5.84 -33.14 8.09
C ASP A 6 -6.54 -31.76 8.10
N ILE A 7 -7.43 -31.57 7.14
CA ILE A 7 -8.18 -30.32 6.99
C ILE A 7 -9.15 -30.11 8.14
N ASN A 8 -9.78 -31.17 8.66
CA ASN A 8 -10.74 -31.06 9.76
C ASN A 8 -10.03 -30.65 11.05
N LYS A 9 -8.91 -31.32 11.36
CA LYS A 9 -8.06 -30.93 12.49
C LYS A 9 -7.55 -29.48 12.35
N THR A 10 -7.19 -29.07 11.13
CA THR A 10 -6.74 -27.69 10.88
C THR A 10 -7.87 -26.68 11.13
N LYS A 11 -9.11 -26.98 10.74
CA LYS A 11 -10.29 -26.15 11.01
C LYS A 11 -10.54 -26.00 12.51
N GLU A 12 -10.46 -27.10 13.27
CA GLU A 12 -10.61 -27.09 14.73
C GLU A 12 -9.56 -26.20 15.40
N VAL A 13 -8.29 -26.33 15.01
CA VAL A 13 -7.18 -25.54 15.58
C VAL A 13 -7.28 -24.05 15.25
N LEU A 14 -7.77 -23.70 14.05
CA LEU A 14 -7.91 -22.30 13.63
C LEU A 14 -9.14 -21.63 14.26
N GLY A 15 -10.20 -22.41 14.52
CA GLY A 15 -11.47 -21.90 15.02
C GLY A 15 -12.36 -21.32 13.90
N GLU A 16 -13.67 -21.30 14.17
CA GLU A 16 -14.69 -20.99 13.18
C GLU A 16 -14.53 -19.61 12.53
N THR A 17 -14.26 -18.58 13.35
CA THR A 17 -14.04 -17.21 12.87
C THR A 17 -12.89 -17.13 11.89
N ALA A 18 -11.77 -17.81 12.16
CA ALA A 18 -10.63 -17.79 11.27
C ALA A 18 -10.93 -18.51 9.97
N VAL A 19 -11.55 -19.68 10.04
CA VAL A 19 -11.94 -20.47 8.85
C VAL A 19 -12.83 -19.65 7.91
N LYS A 20 -13.82 -18.92 8.44
CA LYS A 20 -14.72 -18.07 7.64
C LYS A 20 -13.98 -16.92 6.93
N LEU A 21 -12.91 -16.40 7.52
CA LEU A 21 -12.17 -15.25 6.98
C LEU A 21 -10.93 -15.62 6.16
N LEU A 22 -10.54 -16.90 6.12
CA LEU A 22 -9.40 -17.38 5.33
C LEU A 22 -9.48 -16.99 3.85
N PRO A 23 -10.63 -17.08 3.15
CA PRO A 23 -10.72 -16.67 1.75
C PRO A 23 -10.38 -15.19 1.55
N GLY A 24 -10.93 -14.31 2.41
CA GLY A 24 -10.64 -12.87 2.38
C GLY A 24 -9.16 -12.57 2.67
N ILE A 25 -8.60 -13.20 3.71
CA ILE A 25 -7.17 -13.07 4.04
C ILE A 25 -6.31 -13.56 2.86
N HIS A 26 -6.65 -14.69 2.25
CA HIS A 26 -5.87 -15.25 1.14
C HIS A 26 -5.90 -14.33 -0.07
N ALA A 27 -7.09 -13.86 -0.47
CA ALA A 27 -7.24 -12.98 -1.62
C ALA A 27 -6.54 -11.62 -1.39
N LEU A 28 -6.63 -11.05 -0.19
CA LEU A 28 -6.05 -9.75 0.10
C LEU A 28 -4.52 -9.81 0.30
N THR A 29 -3.99 -10.88 0.88
CA THR A 29 -2.54 -11.03 1.12
C THR A 29 -1.78 -11.62 -0.06
N GLY A 30 -2.48 -12.03 -1.11
CA GLY A 30 -1.95 -12.54 -2.38
C GLY A 30 -2.33 -14.00 -2.62
N CYS A 31 -2.82 -14.23 -3.83
CA CYS A 31 -3.15 -15.54 -4.41
C CYS A 31 -2.75 -15.54 -5.90
N ASP A 32 -3.21 -16.51 -6.68
CA ASP A 32 -2.82 -16.62 -8.09
C ASP A 32 -3.32 -15.44 -8.95
N THR A 33 -4.44 -14.81 -8.56
CA THR A 33 -5.06 -13.70 -9.28
C THR A 33 -4.80 -12.34 -8.65
N THR A 34 -4.18 -12.28 -7.46
CA THR A 34 -3.94 -11.02 -6.74
C THR A 34 -2.50 -10.92 -6.24
N SER A 35 -1.92 -9.73 -6.36
CA SER A 35 -0.55 -9.47 -5.93
C SER A 35 -0.38 -9.63 -4.42
N ARG A 36 0.82 -10.06 -4.01
CA ARG A 36 1.23 -10.03 -2.60
C ARG A 36 1.72 -8.63 -2.22
N MET A 37 1.31 -8.17 -1.04
CA MET A 37 1.86 -6.98 -0.38
C MET A 37 3.24 -7.27 0.20
N PHE A 38 4.24 -6.43 -0.10
CA PHE A 38 5.61 -6.63 0.37
C PHE A 38 5.68 -6.60 1.91
N GLY A 39 6.48 -7.48 2.51
CA GLY A 39 6.64 -7.57 3.95
C GLY A 39 5.42 -8.17 4.69
N ILE A 40 4.30 -8.37 4.01
CA ILE A 40 3.09 -8.99 4.59
C ILE A 40 3.03 -10.46 4.20
N GLY A 41 2.78 -11.31 5.18
CA GLY A 41 2.62 -12.76 5.01
C GLY A 41 1.27 -13.26 5.51
N LYS A 42 0.86 -14.44 5.04
CA LYS A 42 -0.38 -15.10 5.49
C LYS A 42 -0.33 -15.41 6.99
N ALA A 43 0.79 -15.92 7.49
CA ALA A 43 0.98 -16.18 8.93
C ALA A 43 0.85 -14.91 9.78
N ALA A 44 1.43 -13.79 9.34
CA ALA A 44 1.30 -12.50 10.02
C ALA A 44 -0.16 -12.03 10.07
N SER A 45 -0.92 -12.26 8.99
CA SER A 45 -2.33 -11.89 8.90
C SER A 45 -3.23 -12.77 9.78
N ILE A 46 -2.95 -14.07 9.86
CA ILE A 46 -3.62 -15.00 10.78
C ILE A 46 -3.31 -14.64 12.25
N ASN A 47 -2.07 -14.26 12.56
CA ASN A 47 -1.74 -13.77 13.89
C ASN A 47 -2.48 -12.46 14.20
N LYS A 48 -2.56 -11.53 13.24
CA LYS A 48 -3.31 -10.28 13.39
C LYS A 48 -4.79 -10.53 13.64
N LEU A 49 -5.39 -11.50 12.94
CA LEU A 49 -6.76 -11.95 13.14
C LEU A 49 -7.02 -12.40 14.59
N LYS A 50 -6.06 -13.09 15.22
CA LYS A 50 -6.20 -13.53 16.63
C LYS A 50 -6.10 -12.36 17.62
N LEU A 51 -5.25 -11.38 17.33
CA LEU A 51 -4.88 -10.34 18.29
C LEU A 51 -5.69 -9.04 18.17
N SER A 52 -6.30 -8.76 17.02
CA SER A 52 -6.94 -7.46 16.75
C SER A 52 -8.42 -7.63 16.41
N GLU A 53 -9.27 -7.05 17.25
CA GLU A 53 -10.72 -6.98 17.03
C GLU A 53 -11.06 -6.12 15.82
N GLN A 54 -10.47 -4.93 15.72
CA GLN A 54 -10.61 -4.06 14.56
C GLN A 54 -10.29 -4.78 13.24
N PHE A 55 -9.21 -5.57 13.21
CA PHE A 55 -8.86 -6.37 12.02
C PHE A 55 -9.94 -7.42 11.71
N ARG A 56 -10.48 -8.11 12.73
CA ARG A 56 -11.54 -9.11 12.56
C ARG A 56 -12.82 -8.48 12.03
N GLU A 57 -13.24 -7.37 12.60
CA GLU A 57 -14.45 -6.64 12.17
C GLU A 57 -14.30 -6.16 10.73
N ALA A 58 -13.21 -5.46 10.43
CA ALA A 58 -12.96 -4.96 9.07
C ALA A 58 -12.89 -6.10 8.05
N MET A 59 -12.21 -7.22 8.37
CA MET A 59 -12.16 -8.39 7.49
C MET A 59 -13.54 -9.04 7.32
N THR A 60 -14.33 -9.14 8.38
CA THR A 60 -15.69 -9.71 8.33
C THR A 60 -16.57 -8.88 7.39
N THR A 61 -16.63 -7.57 7.62
CA THR A 61 -17.41 -6.66 6.76
C THR A 61 -16.88 -6.63 5.33
N PHE A 62 -15.56 -6.71 5.12
CA PHE A 62 -14.97 -6.84 3.78
C PHE A 62 -15.48 -8.09 3.05
N THR A 63 -15.46 -9.26 3.71
CA THR A 63 -15.93 -10.51 3.09
C THR A 63 -17.44 -10.54 2.83
N GLN A 64 -18.22 -9.80 3.62
CA GLN A 64 -19.68 -9.75 3.59
C GLN A 64 -20.24 -8.50 2.90
N ALA A 65 -19.42 -7.77 2.15
CA ALA A 65 -19.81 -6.48 1.58
C ALA A 65 -20.90 -6.57 0.48
N ASN A 66 -21.30 -7.78 0.04
CA ASN A 66 -22.35 -8.04 -0.95
C ASN A 66 -22.28 -7.14 -2.20
N GLY A 67 -21.08 -6.92 -2.73
CA GLY A 67 -20.88 -6.12 -3.93
C GLY A 67 -20.83 -4.60 -3.72
N ASP A 68 -21.01 -4.08 -2.50
CA ASP A 68 -20.85 -2.65 -2.24
C ASP A 68 -19.38 -2.22 -2.29
N LYS A 69 -18.99 -1.59 -3.41
CA LYS A 69 -17.62 -1.11 -3.63
C LYS A 69 -17.15 -0.16 -2.54
N LYS A 70 -18.03 0.69 -1.97
CA LYS A 70 -17.62 1.64 -0.92
C LYS A 70 -17.19 0.91 0.34
N THR A 71 -17.99 -0.06 0.80
CA THR A 71 -17.66 -0.91 1.95
C THR A 71 -16.42 -1.76 1.69
N VAL A 72 -16.29 -2.37 0.51
CA VAL A 72 -15.10 -3.13 0.11
C VAL A 72 -13.83 -2.30 0.22
N ILE A 73 -13.84 -1.08 -0.31
CA ILE A 73 -12.68 -0.19 -0.29
C ILE A 73 -12.38 0.26 1.14
N ALA A 74 -13.39 0.76 1.86
CA ALA A 74 -13.21 1.27 3.22
C ALA A 74 -12.64 0.19 4.15
N LYS A 75 -13.26 -0.99 4.18
CA LYS A 75 -12.84 -2.08 5.07
C LYS A 75 -11.60 -2.81 4.59
N GLY A 76 -11.42 -2.98 3.28
CA GLY A 76 -10.20 -3.55 2.73
C GLY A 76 -8.97 -2.69 3.03
N THR A 77 -9.08 -1.36 2.88
CA THR A 77 -7.96 -0.45 3.21
C THR A 77 -7.70 -0.34 4.71
N GLU A 78 -8.74 -0.44 5.55
CA GLU A 78 -8.60 -0.57 7.01
C GLU A 78 -7.81 -1.83 7.39
N VAL A 79 -8.15 -2.98 6.82
CA VAL A 79 -7.39 -4.23 7.00
C VAL A 79 -5.92 -4.05 6.59
N ILE A 80 -5.65 -3.44 5.42
CA ILE A 80 -4.28 -3.19 4.96
C ILE A 80 -3.55 -2.27 5.94
N SER A 81 -4.20 -1.23 6.45
CA SER A 81 -3.62 -0.33 7.45
C SER A 81 -3.19 -1.10 8.70
N CYS A 82 -4.06 -1.97 9.23
CA CYS A 82 -3.73 -2.84 10.35
C CYS A 82 -2.51 -3.74 10.08
N LEU A 83 -2.38 -4.30 8.87
CA LEU A 83 -1.27 -5.19 8.48
C LEU A 83 0.08 -4.46 8.46
N TYR A 84 0.09 -3.18 8.10
CA TYR A 84 1.29 -2.34 8.12
C TYR A 84 1.55 -1.65 9.47
N GLY A 85 0.78 -2.00 10.50
CA GLY A 85 0.91 -1.40 11.83
C GLY A 85 0.46 0.07 11.86
N GLY A 86 -0.65 0.34 11.18
CA GLY A 86 -1.40 1.57 11.33
C GLY A 86 -2.00 1.74 12.72
N LEU A 87 -2.18 2.99 13.11
CA LEU A 87 -2.98 3.35 14.28
C LEU A 87 -4.47 3.13 13.97
N PRO A 88 -5.33 3.03 15.00
CA PRO A 88 -6.78 2.93 14.80
C PRO A 88 -7.28 4.02 13.84
N TYR A 89 -8.06 3.62 12.84
CA TYR A 89 -8.63 4.49 11.82
C TYR A 89 -7.63 5.30 10.97
N GLU A 90 -6.34 4.98 11.01
CA GLU A 90 -5.33 5.67 10.22
C GLU A 90 -5.46 5.34 8.73
N VAL A 91 -5.69 6.37 7.92
CA VAL A 91 -5.77 6.26 6.46
C VAL A 91 -4.40 5.91 5.87
N LEU A 92 -4.38 5.09 4.83
CA LEU A 92 -3.15 4.53 4.25
C LEU A 92 -2.13 5.59 3.81
N ASP A 93 -2.56 6.72 3.25
CA ASP A 93 -1.62 7.76 2.83
C ASP A 93 -0.94 8.45 4.03
N ILE A 94 -1.66 8.62 5.15
CA ILE A 94 -1.11 9.13 6.42
C ILE A 94 -0.13 8.12 7.00
N LEU A 95 -0.53 6.84 7.07
CA LEU A 95 0.34 5.75 7.52
C LEU A 95 1.61 5.67 6.68
N ARG A 96 1.48 5.77 5.35
CA ARG A 96 2.60 5.73 4.42
C ARG A 96 3.55 6.89 4.64
N TYR A 97 3.04 8.11 4.80
CA TYR A 97 3.83 9.30 5.10
C TYR A 97 4.57 9.18 6.43
N ARG A 98 3.87 8.75 7.49
CA ARG A 98 4.47 8.51 8.82
C ARG A 98 5.60 7.48 8.76
N LYS A 99 5.38 6.33 8.10
CA LYS A 99 6.40 5.28 7.93
C LYS A 99 7.59 5.77 7.09
N PHE A 100 7.35 6.59 6.08
CA PHE A 100 8.41 7.23 5.31
C PHE A 100 9.24 8.17 6.21
N GLY A 101 8.60 9.07 6.94
CA GLY A 101 9.26 9.99 7.86
C GLY A 101 10.11 9.27 8.91
N SER A 102 9.58 8.20 9.53
CA SER A 102 10.35 7.40 10.49
C SER A 102 11.60 6.75 9.87
N LYS A 103 11.52 6.27 8.62
CA LYS A 103 12.69 5.68 7.92
C LYS A 103 13.74 6.72 7.57
N VAL A 104 13.31 7.92 7.16
CA VAL A 104 14.22 9.06 6.89
C VAL A 104 14.91 9.50 8.18
N ALA A 105 14.16 9.66 9.27
CA ALA A 105 14.70 10.05 10.57
C ALA A 105 15.69 9.03 11.14
N ALA A 106 15.50 7.73 10.85
CA ALA A 106 16.43 6.67 11.22
C ALA A 106 17.74 6.64 10.40
N GLY A 107 18.01 7.65 9.57
CA GLY A 107 19.26 7.76 8.80
C GLY A 107 19.32 6.85 7.57
N THR A 108 18.18 6.31 7.09
CA THR A 108 18.16 5.44 5.91
C THR A 108 18.49 6.27 4.66
N ILE A 109 19.68 6.05 4.07
CA ILE A 109 20.16 6.77 2.88
C ILE A 109 19.18 6.65 1.69
N SER A 110 18.50 5.51 1.56
CA SER A 110 17.45 5.30 0.57
C SER A 110 16.25 4.58 1.17
N VAL A 111 15.08 5.22 1.14
CA VAL A 111 13.85 4.56 1.56
C VAL A 111 13.38 3.61 0.45
N GLN A 112 13.43 2.32 0.74
CA GLN A 112 12.88 1.29 -0.14
C GLN A 112 11.36 1.44 -0.23
N ILE A 113 10.89 1.97 -1.36
CA ILE A 113 9.49 2.37 -1.58
C ILE A 113 8.52 1.18 -1.44
N HIS A 114 8.96 -0.01 -1.88
CA HIS A 114 8.19 -1.24 -1.76
C HIS A 114 8.00 -1.69 -0.30
N ALA A 115 8.86 -1.25 0.63
CA ALA A 115 8.74 -1.55 2.05
C ALA A 115 7.83 -0.57 2.81
N LEU A 116 7.19 0.37 2.10
CA LEU A 116 6.17 1.26 2.64
C LEU A 116 4.77 0.67 2.39
N PRO A 117 3.77 0.98 3.25
CA PRO A 117 2.36 0.66 2.97
C PRO A 117 1.94 1.20 1.60
N PRO A 118 1.07 0.52 0.83
CA PRO A 118 0.63 1.01 -0.47
C PRO A 118 -0.03 2.39 -0.36
N THR A 119 -0.06 3.14 -1.47
CA THR A 119 -0.90 4.35 -1.54
C THR A 119 -2.37 3.96 -1.43
N MET A 120 -3.21 4.89 -0.98
CA MET A 120 -4.66 4.67 -0.92
C MET A 120 -5.23 4.24 -2.29
N ASP A 121 -4.68 4.80 -3.38
CA ASP A 121 -5.09 4.52 -4.75
C ASP A 121 -4.77 3.08 -5.19
N ALA A 122 -3.53 2.65 -4.99
CA ALA A 122 -3.11 1.29 -5.33
C ALA A 122 -3.80 0.26 -4.43
N ALA A 123 -4.00 0.58 -3.15
CA ALA A 123 -4.72 -0.27 -2.21
C ALA A 123 -6.20 -0.42 -2.61
N THR A 124 -6.85 0.67 -3.04
CA THR A 124 -8.24 0.64 -3.53
C THR A 124 -8.41 -0.37 -4.66
N GLN A 125 -7.55 -0.29 -5.68
CA GLN A 125 -7.63 -1.22 -6.81
C GLN A 125 -7.32 -2.67 -6.40
N HIS A 126 -6.38 -2.86 -5.48
CA HIS A 126 -6.07 -4.18 -4.92
C HIS A 126 -7.25 -4.77 -4.14
N CYS A 127 -7.91 -3.97 -3.30
CA CYS A 127 -9.09 -4.39 -2.54
C CYS A 127 -10.23 -4.84 -3.45
N LEU A 128 -10.47 -4.12 -4.55
CA LEU A 128 -11.51 -4.50 -5.53
C LEU A 128 -11.24 -5.88 -6.14
N ARG A 129 -10.00 -6.11 -6.60
CA ARG A 129 -9.62 -7.42 -7.17
C ARG A 129 -9.64 -8.54 -6.14
N ALA A 130 -9.14 -8.27 -4.94
CA ALA A 130 -9.18 -9.23 -3.84
C ALA A 130 -10.61 -9.59 -3.44
N TYR A 131 -11.52 -8.60 -3.43
CA TYR A 131 -12.91 -8.85 -3.14
C TYR A 131 -13.57 -9.70 -4.23
N LEU A 132 -13.33 -9.40 -5.52
CA LEU A 132 -13.85 -10.22 -6.62
C LEU A 132 -13.49 -11.70 -6.44
N GLN A 133 -12.23 -11.99 -6.15
CA GLN A 133 -11.76 -13.37 -5.93
C GLN A 133 -12.39 -14.00 -4.68
N CYS A 134 -12.43 -13.25 -3.57
CA CYS A 134 -13.04 -13.71 -2.33
C CYS A 134 -14.54 -13.99 -2.49
N HIS A 135 -15.25 -13.10 -3.17
CA HIS A 135 -16.67 -13.21 -3.44
C HIS A 135 -16.96 -14.49 -4.21
N TYR A 136 -16.27 -14.73 -5.32
CA TYR A 136 -16.42 -15.96 -6.10
C TYR A 136 -16.18 -17.23 -5.28
N TRP A 137 -15.13 -17.26 -4.44
CA TRP A 137 -14.87 -18.42 -3.57
C TRP A 137 -15.96 -18.66 -2.53
N MET A 138 -16.64 -17.61 -2.08
CA MET A 138 -17.63 -17.68 -1.01
C MET A 138 -19.05 -17.95 -1.54
N THR A 139 -19.38 -17.46 -2.73
CA THR A 139 -20.76 -17.50 -3.27
C THR A 139 -20.90 -18.37 -4.53
N GLY A 140 -19.80 -18.61 -5.25
CA GLY A 140 -19.82 -19.21 -6.58
C GLY A 140 -20.27 -18.25 -7.68
N GLU A 141 -20.62 -17.00 -7.36
CA GLU A 141 -21.06 -15.99 -8.31
C GLU A 141 -19.85 -15.25 -8.91
N MET A 142 -19.83 -15.12 -10.24
CA MET A 142 -18.81 -14.37 -10.96
C MET A 142 -19.32 -12.97 -11.32
N LEU A 143 -18.86 -11.97 -10.57
CA LEU A 143 -19.09 -10.57 -10.92
C LEU A 143 -18.24 -10.17 -12.13
N ASN A 144 -18.65 -9.14 -12.86
CA ASN A 144 -17.90 -8.63 -14.01
C ASN A 144 -16.52 -8.09 -13.58
N PRO A 145 -15.39 -8.70 -14.00
CA PRO A 145 -14.07 -8.28 -13.53
C PRO A 145 -13.73 -6.82 -13.82
N CYS A 146 -14.25 -6.25 -14.92
CA CYS A 146 -13.99 -4.86 -15.30
C CYS A 146 -14.59 -3.84 -14.32
N ASP A 147 -15.59 -4.24 -13.55
CA ASP A 147 -16.14 -3.44 -12.46
C ASP A 147 -15.28 -3.48 -11.19
N TRP A 148 -14.34 -4.42 -11.11
CA TRP A 148 -13.63 -4.80 -9.89
C TRP A 148 -12.10 -4.73 -10.03
N GLY A 149 -11.60 -3.66 -10.68
CA GLY A 149 -10.17 -3.35 -10.72
C GLY A 149 -9.37 -4.12 -11.76
N TRP A 150 -10.05 -4.65 -12.78
CA TRP A 150 -9.47 -5.22 -13.99
C TRP A 150 -9.83 -4.38 -15.22
N ILE A 151 -9.03 -4.48 -16.27
CA ILE A 151 -9.33 -3.91 -17.59
C ILE A 151 -9.14 -4.98 -18.65
N ASN A 152 -10.04 -5.03 -19.63
CA ASN A 152 -9.89 -5.91 -20.79
C ASN A 152 -8.89 -5.28 -21.78
N SER A 153 -7.84 -6.00 -22.09
CA SER A 153 -6.83 -5.61 -23.08
C SER A 153 -6.46 -6.83 -23.92
N ALA A 154 -6.73 -6.77 -25.23
CA ALA A 154 -6.40 -7.82 -26.19
C ALA A 154 -6.81 -9.24 -25.73
N ASN A 155 -8.08 -9.42 -25.36
CA ASN A 155 -8.65 -10.68 -24.85
C ASN A 155 -8.03 -11.19 -23.54
N SER A 156 -7.31 -10.34 -22.80
CA SER A 156 -6.76 -10.67 -21.49
C SER A 156 -7.24 -9.67 -20.44
N LEU A 157 -7.42 -10.14 -19.21
CA LEU A 157 -7.68 -9.27 -18.07
C LEU A 157 -6.36 -8.80 -17.47
N LEU A 158 -6.12 -7.48 -17.51
CA LEU A 158 -4.97 -6.86 -16.86
C LEU A 158 -5.41 -6.15 -15.56
N PRO A 159 -4.63 -6.26 -14.48
CA PRO A 159 -4.99 -5.60 -13.24
C PRO A 159 -4.74 -4.09 -13.35
N ILE A 160 -5.72 -3.29 -12.94
CA ILE A 160 -5.54 -1.85 -12.78
C ILE A 160 -4.69 -1.63 -11.54
N LYS A 161 -3.40 -1.33 -11.68
CA LYS A 161 -2.49 -1.25 -10.52
C LYS A 161 -2.70 0.02 -9.69
N SER A 162 -2.98 1.13 -10.36
CA SER A 162 -3.14 2.48 -9.82
C SER A 162 -3.79 3.32 -10.92
N ILE A 163 -4.66 4.27 -10.55
CA ILE A 163 -5.22 5.28 -11.46
C ILE A 163 -4.49 6.63 -11.28
N LYS A 164 -3.86 6.85 -10.13
CA LYS A 164 -3.00 8.00 -9.86
C LYS A 164 -1.53 7.69 -10.17
N PRO A 165 -0.72 8.72 -10.47
CA PRO A 165 0.73 8.54 -10.59
C PRO A 165 1.34 8.05 -9.27
N ALA A 166 2.38 7.22 -9.37
CA ALA A 166 3.02 6.59 -8.20
C ALA A 166 3.60 7.59 -7.19
N ALA A 167 3.95 8.79 -7.65
CA ALA A 167 4.32 9.92 -6.81
C ALA A 167 3.98 11.24 -7.55
N PRO A 168 3.72 12.33 -6.82
CA PRO A 168 3.72 13.67 -7.37
C PRO A 168 4.95 13.93 -8.25
N ALA A 169 4.78 14.58 -9.39
CA ALA A 169 5.88 14.85 -10.33
C ALA A 169 7.05 15.61 -9.68
N LYS A 170 6.78 16.47 -8.70
CA LYS A 170 7.79 17.18 -7.88
C LYS A 170 8.68 16.21 -7.08
N LEU A 171 8.13 15.09 -6.60
CA LEU A 171 8.87 14.09 -5.82
C LEU A 171 9.74 13.16 -6.69
N LEU A 172 9.31 12.86 -7.91
CA LEU A 172 10.14 12.12 -8.87
C LEU A 172 11.38 12.91 -9.31
N LYS A 173 11.32 14.23 -9.13
CA LYS A 173 12.40 15.15 -9.39
C LYS A 173 13.17 15.53 -8.11
N ILE A 174 13.09 14.76 -7.00
CA ILE A 174 13.93 15.03 -5.82
C ILE A 174 15.39 14.86 -6.19
N ILE A 175 15.99 15.98 -6.57
CA ILE A 175 17.39 16.13 -6.88
C ILE A 175 17.92 16.99 -5.75
N ARG A 176 18.72 16.36 -4.90
CA ARG A 176 19.46 17.07 -3.85
C ARG A 176 20.87 17.31 -4.34
N CYS A 177 21.37 18.53 -4.16
CA CYS A 177 22.75 18.83 -4.45
C CYS A 177 23.64 18.46 -3.27
N THR A 178 24.88 18.09 -3.59
CA THR A 178 25.96 17.93 -2.63
C THR A 178 26.89 19.15 -2.60
N CYS A 179 26.37 20.30 -3.00
CA CYS A 179 27.15 21.52 -3.12
C CYS A 179 27.59 22.00 -1.74
N LYS A 180 28.91 22.18 -1.58
CA LYS A 180 29.53 22.85 -0.43
C LYS A 180 29.61 24.37 -0.59
N THR A 181 29.22 24.87 -1.77
CA THR A 181 29.28 26.27 -2.18
C THR A 181 27.91 26.75 -2.64
N ASN A 182 27.80 28.03 -3.03
CA ASN A 182 26.55 28.80 -3.09
C ASN A 182 25.51 28.41 -4.18
N CYS A 183 25.62 27.22 -4.78
CA CYS A 183 24.67 26.64 -5.76
C CYS A 183 24.34 27.54 -6.98
N ASP A 184 25.22 28.45 -7.34
CA ASP A 184 25.06 29.47 -8.40
C ASP A 184 25.35 28.95 -9.82
N THR A 185 26.04 27.83 -9.95
CA THR A 185 26.43 27.24 -11.24
C THR A 185 25.70 25.92 -11.53
N LEU A 186 25.75 25.46 -12.78
CA LEU A 186 25.24 24.15 -13.22
C LEU A 186 26.01 22.95 -12.61
N ARG A 187 27.01 23.19 -11.75
CA ARG A 187 27.60 22.15 -10.87
C ARG A 187 26.62 21.71 -9.78
N CYS A 188 25.67 22.57 -9.42
CA CYS A 188 24.55 22.19 -8.57
C CYS A 188 23.58 21.31 -9.36
N SER A 189 23.36 20.08 -8.87
CA SER A 189 22.42 19.14 -9.50
C SER A 189 20.98 19.67 -9.47
N CYS A 190 20.56 20.38 -8.42
CA CYS A 190 19.25 21.02 -8.34
C CYS A 190 19.10 22.03 -9.48
N ARG A 191 20.01 23.00 -9.58
CA ARG A 191 20.03 24.04 -10.62
C ARG A 191 20.11 23.47 -12.03
N LYS A 192 21.00 22.48 -12.24
CA LYS A 192 21.17 21.80 -13.54
C LYS A 192 19.87 21.18 -14.06
N ASN A 193 19.00 20.74 -13.16
CA ASN A 193 17.72 20.13 -13.49
C ASN A 193 16.54 21.09 -13.33
N GLY A 194 16.80 22.38 -13.12
CA GLY A 194 15.78 23.42 -13.02
C GLY A 194 14.90 23.32 -11.78
N ILE A 195 15.49 22.99 -10.62
CA ILE A 195 14.77 22.84 -9.35
C ILE A 195 15.51 23.62 -8.26
N ASP A 196 14.75 24.20 -7.34
CA ASP A 196 15.31 24.91 -6.19
C ASP A 196 15.93 23.96 -5.17
N CYS A 197 17.02 24.40 -4.55
CA CYS A 197 17.64 23.72 -3.43
C CYS A 197 16.69 23.79 -2.23
N SER A 198 16.36 22.63 -1.65
CA SER A 198 15.53 22.51 -0.45
C SER A 198 16.38 22.16 0.78
N ILE A 199 15.74 22.15 1.95
CA ILE A 199 16.35 21.68 3.22
C ILE A 199 16.90 20.25 3.16
N SER A 200 16.48 19.46 2.17
CA SER A 200 16.97 18.10 1.90
C SER A 200 18.32 18.07 1.15
N CYS A 201 18.85 19.21 0.72
CA CYS A 201 20.17 19.33 0.11
C CYS A 201 21.29 19.24 1.17
N SER A 202 22.44 18.68 0.80
CA SER A 202 23.35 18.12 1.80
C SER A 202 23.98 19.16 2.73
N GLU A 203 24.63 20.19 2.18
CA GLU A 203 25.36 21.21 2.96
C GLU A 203 24.73 22.58 2.77
N CYS A 204 24.15 22.87 1.61
CA CYS A 204 23.49 24.14 1.39
C CYS A 204 22.17 24.25 2.15
N HIS A 205 21.48 23.14 2.45
CA HIS A 205 20.20 23.10 3.18
C HIS A 205 19.13 24.09 2.68
N GLY A 206 19.16 24.48 1.41
CA GLY A 206 18.25 25.50 0.88
C GLY A 206 18.58 26.93 1.34
N ASN A 207 19.76 27.17 1.91
CA ASN A 207 20.33 28.49 2.20
C ASN A 207 21.43 28.78 1.16
N CYS A 208 21.05 29.00 -0.10
CA CYS A 208 21.99 29.26 -1.19
C CYS A 208 21.34 30.05 -2.32
N LEU A 209 22.09 30.49 -3.33
CA LEU A 209 21.53 31.30 -4.44
C LEU A 209 20.58 30.53 -5.39
N ASN A 210 20.32 29.26 -5.13
CA ASN A 210 19.35 28.44 -5.85
C ASN A 210 18.18 28.03 -4.95
N SER A 211 17.95 28.68 -3.82
CA SER A 211 16.73 28.51 -3.03
C SER A 211 15.65 29.48 -3.49
N SER A 212 14.39 29.04 -3.46
CA SER A 212 13.23 29.93 -3.59
C SER A 212 13.07 30.77 -2.33
N ASP A 213 12.93 32.09 -2.47
CA ASP A 213 12.50 32.96 -1.36
C ASP A 213 11.15 32.45 -0.85
N ILE A 214 11.04 32.25 0.47
CA ILE A 214 9.79 31.88 1.14
C ILE A 214 8.90 33.12 1.23
N GLU A 215 8.47 33.64 0.08
CA GLU A 215 7.34 34.56 -0.01
C GLU A 215 6.50 34.12 -1.22
N ASN A 216 5.23 33.79 -0.97
CA ASN A 216 4.22 33.26 -1.90
C ASN A 216 4.12 31.72 -2.02
N ILE A 217 3.54 31.12 -0.99
CA ILE A 217 2.62 29.98 -1.16
C ILE A 217 1.29 30.39 -0.53
N ASP A 218 0.40 30.95 -1.34
CA ASP A 218 -1.06 30.89 -1.14
C ASP A 218 -1.62 29.74 -2.01
#